data_AF-A0A3Q7J619-F1
#
_entry.id   AF-A0A3Q7J619-F1
#
_cell.length_a   1.000
_cell.length_b   1.000
_cell.length_c   1.000
_cell.angle_alpha   90.00
_cell.angle_beta   90.00
_cell.angle_gamma   90.00
#
_symmetry.space_group_name_H-M   'P 1'
#
loop_
_entity.id
_entity.type
_entity.pdbx_description
1 polymer ?
#
loop_
_entity_poly.entity_id
_entity_poly.type
_entity_poly.pdbx_seq_one_letter_code
_entity_poly.pdbx_strand_id
1 'polypeptide(L)' 'MSNDQLMETVYRGLKGRRFLIVIYDIWSIEAWDQMRRIFPNDDNRNRILLTTRLKYVANYVSCPDFPPHSIVFPKFKK' A
#
# COMPACT_ATOMS: atom_id res chain seq x y z
N MET A 1 -6.13 0.04 -23.30
CA MET A 1 -4.82 -0.18 -22.63
C MET A 1 -4.92 -1.46 -21.83
N SER A 2 -3.88 -2.31 -21.86
CA SER A 2 -3.82 -3.51 -21.01
C SER A 2 -3.43 -3.14 -19.57
N ASN A 3 -3.68 -4.05 -18.63
CA ASN A 3 -3.19 -3.90 -17.25
C ASN A 3 -1.66 -3.73 -17.22
N ASP A 4 -0.96 -4.41 -18.13
CA ASP A 4 0.49 -4.34 -18.22
C ASP A 4 1.00 -2.96 -18.66
N GLN A 5 0.27 -2.33 -19.57
CA GLN A 5 0.57 -0.95 -19.98
C GLN A 5 0.27 0.06 -18.87
N LEU A 6 -0.79 -0.20 -18.09
CA LEU A 6 -1.15 0.66 -16.96
C LEU A 6 -0.11 0.59 -15.85
N MET A 7 0.32 -0.62 -15.46
CA MET A 7 1.36 -0.80 -14.43
C MET A 7 2.69 -0.16 -14.85
N GLU A 8 3.08 -0.30 -16.12
CA GLU A 8 4.31 0.32 -16.64
C GLU A 8 4.21 1.87 -16.60
N THR A 9 3.04 2.41 -16.93
CA THR A 9 2.81 3.86 -16.90
C THR A 9 2.93 4.41 -15.47
N VAL A 10 2.34 3.73 -14.49
CA VAL A 10 2.45 4.11 -13.07
C VAL A 10 3.89 3.98 -12.59
N TYR A 11 4.56 2.86 -12.88
CA TYR A 11 5.95 2.62 -12.48
C TYR A 11 6.88 3.72 -13.01
N ARG A 12 6.79 4.06 -14.30
CA ARG A 12 7.58 5.14 -14.91
C ARG A 12 7.27 6.52 -14.30
N GLY A 13 6.01 6.76 -13.95
CA GLY A 13 5.60 8.02 -13.32
C GLY A 13 6.17 8.21 -11.91
N LEU A 14 6.40 7.12 -11.18
CA LEU A 14 6.94 7.13 -9.82
C LEU A 14 8.47 7.04 -9.77
N LYS A 15 9.10 6.41 -10.76
CA LYS A 15 10.55 6.15 -10.76
C LYS A 15 11.36 7.45 -10.64
N GLY A 16 12.29 7.47 -9.68
CA GLY A 16 13.19 8.61 -9.45
C GLY A 16 12.51 9.80 -8.77
N ARG A 17 11.27 9.65 -8.30
CA ARG A 17 10.51 10.69 -7.60
C ARG A 17 10.16 10.24 -6.20
N ARG A 18 10.11 11.19 -5.28
CA ARG A 18 9.62 10.96 -3.93
C ARG A 18 8.09 10.98 -3.92
N PHE A 19 7.46 9.94 -3.39
CA PHE A 19 6.00 9.85 -3.28
C PHE A 19 5.50 9.42 -1.90
N LEU A 20 4.23 9.78 -1.64
CA LEU A 20 3.40 9.24 -0.56
C LEU A 20 2.10 8.74 -1.19
N ILE A 21 1.86 7.44 -1.14
CA ILE A 21 0.64 6.82 -1.67
C ILE A 21 -0.19 6.29 -0.51
N VAL A 22 -1.48 6.64 -0.47
CA VAL A 22 -2.43 6.15 0.53
C VAL A 22 -3.36 5.15 -0.13
N ILE A 23 -3.41 3.94 0.42
CA ILE A 23 -4.19 2.84 -0.14
C ILE A 23 -5.20 2.40 0.91
N TYR A 24 -6.46 2.44 0.50
CA TYR A 24 -7.58 2.13 1.38
C TYR A 24 -8.11 0.72 1.13
N ASP A 25 -8.44 0.04 2.21
CA ASP A 25 -9.20 -1.22 2.27
C ASP A 25 -8.61 -2.40 1.48
N ILE A 26 -7.34 -2.73 1.75
CA ILE A 26 -6.74 -3.95 1.17
C ILE A 26 -7.37 -5.20 1.80
N TRP A 27 -7.94 -6.05 0.93
CA TRP A 27 -8.71 -7.23 1.32
C TRP A 27 -7.91 -8.53 1.44
N SER A 28 -6.68 -8.60 0.90
CA SER A 28 -5.86 -9.81 1.01
C SER A 28 -4.36 -9.54 0.80
N ILE A 29 -3.54 -10.53 1.18
CA ILE A 29 -2.09 -10.48 0.97
C ILE A 29 -1.77 -10.52 -0.53
N GLU A 30 -2.49 -11.32 -1.30
CA GLU A 30 -2.29 -11.47 -2.75
C GLU A 30 -2.57 -10.14 -3.46
N ALA A 31 -3.60 -9.41 -3.04
CA ALA A 31 -3.91 -8.09 -3.59
C ALA A 31 -2.74 -7.10 -3.35
N TRP A 32 -2.16 -7.11 -2.15
CA TRP A 32 -0.97 -6.32 -1.86
C TRP A 32 0.23 -6.77 -2.70
N ASP A 33 0.49 -8.06 -2.80
CA ASP A 33 1.64 -8.61 -3.53
C ASP A 33 1.60 -8.34 -5.03
N GLN A 34 0.41 -8.31 -5.64
CA GLN A 34 0.25 -7.90 -7.03
C GLN A 34 0.51 -6.40 -7.19
N MET A 35 -0.06 -5.59 -6.31
CA MET A 35 0.03 -4.13 -6.42
C MET A 35 1.42 -3.59 -6.07
N ARG A 36 2.11 -4.18 -5.09
CA ARG A 36 3.42 -3.68 -4.64
C ARG A 36 4.49 -3.72 -5.74
N ARG A 37 4.32 -4.60 -6.73
CA ARG A 37 5.20 -4.74 -7.91
C ARG A 37 5.25 -3.49 -8.78
N ILE A 38 4.24 -2.63 -8.67
CA ILE A 38 4.11 -1.40 -9.44
C ILE A 38 4.97 -0.28 -8.84
N PHE A 39 5.32 -0.37 -7.55
CA PHE A 39 6.09 0.67 -6.88
C PHE A 39 7.59 0.44 -7.06
N PRO A 40 8.34 1.45 -7.54
CA PRO A 40 9.79 1.36 -7.63
C PRO A 40 10.40 1.29 -6.22
N ASN A 41 11.36 0.38 -6.04
CA ASN A 41 12.19 0.30 -4.84
C ASN A 41 13.49 1.08 -5.06
N ASP A 42 13.37 2.40 -5.18
CA ASP A 42 14.50 3.33 -5.14
C ASP A 42 14.68 3.89 -3.72
N ASP A 43 15.90 4.25 -3.34
CA ASP A 43 16.27 4.73 -1.99
C ASP A 43 15.69 6.13 -1.65
N ASN A 44 14.63 6.55 -2.34
CA ASN A 44 14.06 7.90 -2.35
C ASN A 44 13.11 8.20 -1.17
N ARG A 45 13.29 7.57 -0.01
CA ARG A 45 12.43 7.75 1.19
C ARG A 45 10.93 7.72 0.84
N ASN A 46 10.55 6.86 -0.11
CA ASN A 46 9.18 6.69 -0.55
C ASN A 46 8.34 6.08 0.57
N ARG A 47 7.05 6.40 0.61
CA ARG A 47 6.14 5.93 1.66
C ARG A 47 4.83 5.44 1.07
N ILE A 48 4.35 4.32 1.58
CA ILE A 48 3.02 3.79 1.28
C ILE A 48 2.28 3.65 2.62
N LEU A 49 1.17 4.36 2.76
CA LEU A 49 0.26 4.21 3.89
C LEU A 49 -0.89 3.31 3.48
N LEU A 50 -0.98 2.14 4.09
CA LEU A 50 -2.00 1.14 3.83
C LEU A 50 -2.97 1.11 5.01
N THR A 51 -4.27 1.09 4.69
CA THR A 51 -5.31 0.81 5.68
C THR A 51 -6.05 -0.47 5.29
N THR A 52 -6.33 -1.31 6.28
CA THR A 52 -7.05 -2.58 6.10
C THR A 52 -7.83 -2.88 7.37
N ARG A 53 -8.95 -3.59 7.22
CA ARG A 53 -9.75 -4.12 8.34
C ARG A 53 -9.18 -5.44 8.86
N LEU A 54 -8.20 -6.01 8.16
CA LEU A 54 -7.72 -7.37 8.36
C LEU A 54 -6.35 -7.33 9.05
N LYS A 55 -6.33 -7.69 10.34
CA LYS A 55 -5.10 -7.66 11.14
C LYS A 55 -3.97 -8.51 10.54
N TYR A 56 -4.30 -9.66 9.95
CA TYR A 56 -3.30 -10.52 9.32
C TYR A 56 -2.64 -9.88 8.09
N VAL A 57 -3.42 -9.13 7.30
CA VAL A 57 -2.88 -8.34 6.17
C VAL A 57 -1.98 -7.24 6.72
N ALA A 58 -2.44 -6.50 7.73
CA ALA A 58 -1.65 -5.42 8.34
C ALA A 58 -0.30 -5.92 8.88
N ASN A 59 -0.29 -7.07 9.54
CA ASN A 59 0.94 -7.70 10.02
C ASN A 59 1.87 -8.11 8.87
N TYR A 60 1.32 -8.71 7.80
CA TYR A 60 2.12 -9.15 6.65
C TYR A 60 2.82 -7.99 5.93
N VAL A 61 2.13 -6.86 5.75
CA VAL A 61 2.65 -5.70 5.01
C VAL A 61 3.55 -4.79 5.84
N SER A 62 3.58 -4.98 7.16
CA SER A 62 4.32 -4.09 8.06
C SER A 62 5.84 -4.22 7.93
N CYS A 63 6.52 -3.11 8.20
CA CYS A 63 7.98 -3.07 8.35
C CYS A 63 8.32 -3.11 9.85
N PRO A 64 9.43 -3.73 10.28
CA PRO A 64 9.85 -3.69 11.68
C PRO A 64 9.92 -2.27 12.28
N ASP A 65 10.31 -1.28 11.46
CA ASP A 65 10.38 0.13 11.88
C ASP A 65 9.01 0.81 11.98
N PHE A 66 7.97 0.23 11.37
CA PHE A 66 6.62 0.79 11.26
C PHE A 66 5.56 -0.28 11.56
N PRO A 67 5.34 -0.62 12.84
CA PRO A 67 4.35 -1.63 13.22
C PRO A 67 2.92 -1.16 12.88
N PRO A 68 1.98 -2.10 12.64
CA PRO A 68 0.59 -1.77 12.34
C PRO A 68 -0.07 -0.93 13.44
N HIS A 69 -0.76 0.13 13.05
CA HIS A 69 -1.58 0.92 13.97
C HIS A 69 -3.05 0.50 13.88
N SER A 70 -3.62 0.06 15.00
CA SER A 70 -5.04 -0.29 15.09
C SER A 70 -5.86 0.95 15.40
N ILE A 71 -6.66 1.39 14.44
CA ILE A 71 -7.61 2.50 14.62
C ILE A 71 -8.96 1.90 14.99
N VAL A 72 -9.44 2.19 16.21
CA VAL A 72 -10.80 1.83 16.61
C VAL A 72 -11.72 2.97 16.21
N PHE A 73 -12.52 2.76 15.17
CA PHE A 73 -13.59 3.70 14.86
C PHE A 73 -14.70 3.54 15.91
N PRO A 74 -15.09 4.63 16.61
CA PRO A 74 -16.24 4.57 17.48
C PRO A 74 -17.44 4.16 16.64
N LYS A 75 -18.10 3.07 17.04
CA LYS A 75 -19.41 2.73 16.48
C LYS A 75 -20.34 3.86 16.90
N PHE A 76 -20.68 4.76 15.96
CA PHE A 76 -21.79 5.67 16.17
C PHE A 76 -23.03 4.78 16.40
N LYS A 77 -23.48 4.72 17.65
CA LYS A 77 -24.76 4.11 17.97
C LYS A 77 -25.82 5.00 17.30
N LYS A 78 -26.56 4.39 16.36
CA LYS A 78 -27.81 4.97 15.87
C LYS A 78 -28.82 5.04 17.00
#